data_AF-A0A932W546-F1
#
_entry.id   AF-A0A932W546-F1
#
_cell.length_a   1.000
_cell.length_b   1.000
_cell.length_c   1.000
_cell.angle_alpha   90.00
_cell.angle_beta   90.00
_cell.angle_gamma   90.00
#
_symmetry.space_group_name_H-M   'P 1'
#
loop_
_entity.id
_entity.type
_entity.pdbx_description
1 polymer ?
#
loop_
_entity_poly.entity_id
_entity_poly.type
_entity_poly.pdbx_seq_one_letter_code
_entity_poly.pdbx_strand_id
1 'polypeptide(L)'
;MGTVRRLAFLAVGSLVWLGLAAVPASADNGPHYPSAGNTAVDRCAGCHRAHTAPAPYLLRAAQPALCYTCHGAAAGGASTDVYDGVGYPGYERGGTAAGGQALRGGGFGYALIGSGSATRTPPGVSPAVKTVPVLTTGEATTSTHSVDGSTLTAWGNGAISSTVSAGTAIALRCGSCHDPHGNGNYRILRAIPTDSGAATGVAIPDSAAKVYTTGNYWATDDPNSPPVTTPITVTSSTGVVTTYTPSVFIANISAWCTTCHTRYLAPSGSYENSSGDALYTYRHRSDQNYREGGANCITCHIAHGTNAAMSGTYSGKATNPDGSGPAGSSKLLRVDNRGTCNMCHRV
;
A
#
# COMPACT_ATOMS: atom_id res chain seq x y z
N MET A 1 17.02 28.07 -53.51
CA MET A 1 16.22 28.18 -52.27
C MET A 1 17.18 28.39 -51.11
N GLY A 2 17.29 29.65 -50.65
CA GLY A 2 18.40 30.13 -49.81
C GLY A 2 18.34 29.71 -48.34
N THR A 3 19.51 29.76 -47.69
CA THR A 3 19.79 29.55 -46.26
C THR A 3 18.75 30.13 -45.31
N VAL A 4 18.14 31.27 -45.66
CA VAL A 4 17.06 31.92 -44.89
C VAL A 4 15.82 31.03 -44.74
N ARG A 5 15.45 30.27 -45.78
CA ARG A 5 14.27 29.38 -45.75
C ARG A 5 14.51 28.17 -44.84
N ARG A 6 15.75 27.66 -44.79
CA ARG A 6 16.15 26.55 -43.90
C ARG A 6 16.18 26.97 -42.43
N LEU A 7 16.65 28.18 -42.14
CA LEU A 7 16.63 28.76 -40.79
C LEU A 7 15.21 29.01 -40.30
N ALA A 8 14.31 29.48 -41.16
CA ALA A 8 12.89 29.64 -40.83
C ALA A 8 12.21 28.29 -40.50
N PHE A 9 12.48 27.23 -41.26
CA PHE A 9 11.95 25.89 -40.95
C PHE A 9 12.52 25.29 -39.66
N LEU A 10 13.80 25.54 -39.35
CA LEU A 10 14.40 25.12 -38.07
C LEU A 10 13.83 25.89 -36.88
N ALA A 11 13.62 27.21 -37.02
CA ALA A 11 13.04 28.04 -35.98
C ALA A 11 11.57 27.64 -35.70
N VAL A 12 10.77 27.46 -36.74
CA VAL A 12 9.37 27.02 -36.62
C VAL A 12 9.29 25.59 -36.09
N GLY A 13 10.13 24.68 -36.58
CA GLY A 13 10.19 23.30 -36.08
C GLY A 13 10.59 23.22 -34.61
N SER A 14 11.54 24.06 -34.16
CA SER A 14 11.98 24.13 -32.77
C SER A 14 10.91 24.75 -31.86
N LEU A 15 10.21 25.79 -32.32
CA LEU A 15 9.09 26.40 -31.60
C LEU A 15 7.90 25.45 -31.48
N VAL A 16 7.61 24.67 -32.52
CA VAL A 16 6.57 23.64 -32.51
C VAL A 16 6.95 22.49 -31.57
N TRP A 17 8.22 22.07 -31.54
CA TRP A 17 8.71 21.08 -30.57
C TRP A 17 8.68 21.58 -29.12
N LEU A 18 9.11 22.82 -28.88
CA LEU A 18 9.05 23.46 -27.55
C LEU A 18 7.60 23.68 -27.08
N GLY A 19 6.66 23.92 -27.99
CA GLY A 19 5.24 24.08 -27.69
C GLY A 19 4.48 22.77 -27.48
N LEU A 20 4.84 21.69 -28.20
CA LEU A 20 4.18 20.38 -28.10
C LEU A 20 4.81 19.44 -27.06
N ALA A 21 6.08 19.62 -26.72
CA ALA A 21 6.77 18.80 -25.70
C ALA A 21 6.61 19.33 -24.27
N ALA A 22 6.03 20.53 -24.09
CA ALA A 22 5.70 21.07 -22.78
C ALA A 22 4.39 20.46 -22.25
N VAL A 23 4.36 19.14 -22.04
CA VAL A 23 3.35 18.55 -21.17
C VAL A 23 3.71 19.01 -19.76
N PRO A 24 2.88 19.82 -19.06
CA PRO A 24 3.18 20.18 -17.69
C PRO A 24 3.20 18.89 -16.86
N ALA A 25 4.36 18.57 -16.29
CA ALA A 25 4.45 17.56 -15.25
C ALA A 25 3.71 18.12 -14.03
N SER A 26 2.46 17.67 -13.85
CA SER A 26 1.63 18.08 -12.72
C SER A 26 2.04 17.27 -11.49
N ALA A 27 2.69 17.93 -10.54
CA ALA A 27 2.70 17.51 -9.16
C ALA A 27 1.62 18.33 -8.42
N ASP A 28 0.87 17.75 -7.49
CA ASP A 28 -0.07 18.46 -6.63
C ASP A 28 0.62 19.33 -5.55
N ASN A 29 1.85 19.79 -5.83
CA ASN A 29 2.65 20.72 -5.03
C ASN A 29 2.81 20.29 -3.56
N GLY A 30 3.18 19.03 -3.32
CA GLY A 30 3.46 18.47 -1.99
C GLY A 30 4.51 19.24 -1.14
N PRO A 31 4.53 18.98 0.18
CA PRO A 31 5.24 17.77 0.66
C PRO A 31 4.30 16.65 1.14
N HIS A 32 2.97 16.84 0.96
CA HIS A 32 1.96 15.95 0.34
C HIS A 32 0.50 16.46 0.62
N TYR A 33 0.28 17.81 0.63
CA TYR A 33 -1.00 18.50 0.30
C TYR A 33 -0.76 20.01 -0.01
N PRO A 34 -1.55 20.70 -0.88
CA PRO A 34 -1.22 22.01 -1.40
C PRO A 34 -1.70 23.15 -0.48
N SER A 35 -0.75 23.88 0.10
CA SER A 35 -0.97 25.29 0.38
C SER A 35 -0.57 26.08 -0.87
N ALA A 36 -1.59 26.50 -1.62
CA ALA A 36 -1.57 27.63 -2.56
C ALA A 36 -0.68 27.54 -3.82
N GLY A 37 -0.77 26.46 -4.61
CA GLY A 37 -0.36 26.48 -6.04
C GLY A 37 1.08 26.94 -6.33
N ASN A 38 1.94 26.97 -5.31
CA ASN A 38 3.23 27.60 -5.38
C ASN A 38 4.25 26.58 -5.91
N THR A 39 4.62 26.75 -7.18
CA THR A 39 5.65 25.98 -7.88
C THR A 39 7.06 26.54 -7.62
N ALA A 40 7.28 27.24 -6.50
CA ALA A 40 8.60 27.74 -6.14
C ALA A 40 9.61 26.57 -6.10
N VAL A 41 10.76 26.81 -6.73
CA VAL A 41 11.85 25.84 -6.90
C VAL A 41 12.28 25.22 -5.57
N ASP A 42 12.09 25.92 -4.46
CA ASP A 42 12.42 25.46 -3.10
C ASP A 42 11.62 24.23 -2.64
N ARG A 43 10.40 24.02 -3.16
CA ARG A 43 9.61 22.81 -2.85
C ARG A 43 10.18 21.58 -3.52
N CYS A 44 10.53 21.69 -4.80
CA CYS A 44 11.29 20.65 -5.52
C CYS A 44 12.65 20.44 -4.84
N ALA A 45 13.24 21.57 -4.41
CA ALA A 45 14.31 21.73 -3.44
C ALA A 45 14.30 20.64 -2.36
N GLY A 46 13.14 20.45 -1.73
CA GLY A 46 12.86 19.56 -0.60
C GLY A 46 13.13 18.06 -0.83
N CYS A 47 13.13 17.60 -2.08
CA CYS A 47 13.41 16.19 -2.39
C CYS A 47 14.57 16.04 -3.36
N HIS A 48 14.73 17.01 -4.27
CA HIS A 48 15.68 16.95 -5.36
C HIS A 48 16.87 17.89 -5.14
N ARG A 49 18.01 17.58 -5.75
CA ARG A 49 19.14 18.51 -5.89
C ARG A 49 19.63 18.48 -7.33
N ALA A 50 19.48 19.60 -8.03
CA ALA A 50 19.95 19.71 -9.40
C ALA A 50 21.48 19.52 -9.48
N HIS A 51 21.92 18.79 -10.50
CA HIS A 51 23.33 18.53 -10.89
C HIS A 51 24.24 17.79 -9.89
N THR A 52 23.86 17.66 -8.63
CA THR A 52 24.77 17.23 -7.55
C THR A 52 24.08 16.31 -6.54
N ALA A 53 22.94 15.74 -6.91
CA ALA A 53 22.24 14.76 -6.11
C ALA A 53 23.08 13.48 -5.93
N PRO A 54 23.17 12.95 -4.70
CA PRO A 54 23.90 11.72 -4.42
C PRO A 54 23.13 10.44 -4.78
N ALA A 55 21.84 10.53 -5.14
CA ALA A 55 20.99 9.38 -5.43
C ALA A 55 20.28 9.48 -6.79
N PRO A 56 19.82 8.35 -7.38
CA PRO A 56 19.05 8.33 -8.62
C PRO A 56 17.84 9.27 -8.59
N TYR A 57 17.40 9.73 -9.77
CA TYR A 57 16.28 10.69 -9.92
C TYR A 57 16.55 12.06 -9.29
N LEU A 58 17.82 12.44 -9.20
CA LEU A 58 18.28 13.68 -8.59
C LEU A 58 17.85 13.82 -7.12
N LEU A 59 17.69 12.73 -6.37
CA LEU A 59 17.26 12.78 -4.98
C LEU A 59 18.41 13.17 -4.04
N ARG A 60 18.09 13.93 -2.99
CA ARG A 60 19.07 14.40 -1.99
C ARG A 60 19.62 13.30 -1.08
N ALA A 61 18.92 12.17 -1.03
CA ALA A 61 19.31 10.95 -0.35
C ALA A 61 18.65 9.75 -1.03
N ALA A 62 19.06 8.53 -0.68
CA ALA A 62 18.31 7.33 -1.06
C ALA A 62 16.84 7.47 -0.62
N GLN A 63 15.89 7.04 -1.46
CA GLN A 63 14.47 7.38 -1.29
C GLN A 63 13.91 7.06 0.10
N PRO A 64 14.16 5.89 0.73
CA PRO A 64 13.66 5.61 2.07
C PRO A 64 14.20 6.59 3.10
N ALA A 65 15.52 6.85 3.07
CA ALA A 65 16.16 7.81 3.96
C ALA A 65 15.62 9.23 3.75
N LEU A 66 15.34 9.62 2.51
CA LEU A 66 14.70 10.89 2.19
C LEU A 66 13.28 10.98 2.78
N CYS A 67 12.44 9.96 2.60
CA CYS A 67 11.09 9.95 3.15
C CYS A 67 11.10 9.99 4.69
N TYR A 68 12.05 9.28 5.31
CA TYR A 68 12.19 9.23 6.77
C TYR A 68 12.69 10.52 7.40
N THR A 69 13.18 11.51 6.63
CA THR A 69 13.47 12.84 7.20
C THR A 69 12.20 13.56 7.67
N CYS A 70 11.03 13.15 7.18
CA CYS A 70 9.73 13.65 7.61
C CYS A 70 8.89 12.55 8.29
N HIS A 71 8.90 11.34 7.74
CA HIS A 71 8.03 10.24 8.17
C HIS A 71 8.71 9.21 9.10
N GLY A 72 9.93 9.45 9.56
CA GLY A 72 10.64 8.56 10.48
C GLY A 72 10.35 8.86 11.96
N ALA A 73 10.82 7.98 12.85
CA ALA A 73 10.70 8.08 14.30
C ALA A 73 11.16 9.43 14.89
N ALA A 74 12.33 9.89 14.42
CA ALA A 74 12.97 11.10 14.90
C ALA A 74 12.61 12.37 14.10
N ALA A 75 11.64 12.27 13.18
CA ALA A 75 11.35 13.33 12.23
C ALA A 75 10.15 14.20 12.64
N GLY A 76 10.30 15.51 12.50
CA GLY A 76 9.23 16.49 12.77
C GLY A 76 8.33 16.82 11.56
N GLY A 77 8.81 16.52 10.35
CA GLY A 77 8.28 17.06 9.09
C GLY A 77 7.01 16.41 8.55
N ALA A 78 6.42 15.46 9.27
CA ALA A 78 5.10 14.91 8.96
C ALA A 78 4.40 14.42 10.23
N SER A 79 3.07 14.48 10.21
CA SER A 79 2.21 13.90 11.23
C SER A 79 2.13 12.37 11.21
N THR A 80 2.75 11.72 10.23
CA THR A 80 2.75 10.26 10.11
C THR A 80 4.16 9.72 10.24
N ASP A 81 4.36 8.90 11.25
CA ASP A 81 5.52 8.06 11.46
C ASP A 81 5.28 6.69 10.87
N VAL A 82 5.70 6.51 9.62
CA VAL A 82 5.48 5.25 8.93
C VAL A 82 6.49 4.18 9.33
N TYR A 83 7.57 4.58 10.02
CA TYR A 83 8.55 3.62 10.53
C TYR A 83 8.02 2.94 11.80
N ASP A 84 7.52 3.73 12.76
CA ASP A 84 6.98 3.21 14.03
C ASP A 84 5.47 2.91 13.98
N GLY A 85 4.80 3.30 12.88
CA GLY A 85 3.37 3.07 12.71
C GLY A 85 2.50 4.00 13.56
N VAL A 86 2.93 5.23 13.80
CA VAL A 86 2.28 6.22 14.69
C VAL A 86 1.81 7.44 13.89
N GLY A 87 0.58 7.89 14.11
CA GLY A 87 0.05 9.15 13.60
C GLY A 87 -0.14 10.15 14.74
N TYR A 88 0.31 11.38 14.53
CA TYR A 88 0.28 12.45 15.51
C TYR A 88 -0.83 13.46 15.17
N PRO A 89 -1.42 14.13 16.17
CA PRO A 89 -2.35 15.22 15.90
C PRO A 89 -1.60 16.39 15.23
N GLY A 90 -2.23 17.01 14.21
CA GLY A 90 -1.68 18.14 13.46
C GLY A 90 -1.04 17.75 12.11
N TYR A 91 -0.43 18.73 11.43
CA TYR A 91 0.27 18.53 10.14
C TYR A 91 1.77 18.24 10.33
N GLU A 92 2.37 18.81 11.37
CA GLU A 92 3.78 18.64 11.78
C GLU A 92 3.84 18.20 13.25
N ARG A 93 4.89 17.45 13.62
CA ARG A 93 5.08 17.00 15.00
C ARG A 93 5.62 18.13 15.88
N GLY A 94 4.73 18.80 16.60
CA GLY A 94 5.10 19.69 17.71
C GLY A 94 4.95 18.98 19.06
N GLY A 95 6.02 18.35 19.57
CA GLY A 95 6.04 17.75 20.92
C GLY A 95 6.29 16.24 20.98
N THR A 96 6.29 15.68 22.20
CA THR A 96 6.41 14.23 22.45
C THR A 96 5.17 13.48 21.99
N ALA A 97 5.28 12.17 21.78
CA ALA A 97 4.20 11.28 21.30
C ALA A 97 2.95 11.15 22.20
N ALA A 98 2.78 12.06 23.17
CA ALA A 98 1.59 12.17 23.99
C ALA A 98 0.38 12.51 23.10
N GLY A 99 -0.41 11.49 22.75
CA GLY A 99 -1.61 11.60 21.93
C GLY A 99 -1.51 11.00 20.53
N GLY A 100 -0.41 10.32 20.17
CA GLY A 100 -0.31 9.59 18.90
C GLY A 100 -1.26 8.38 18.83
N GLN A 101 -1.88 8.15 17.68
CA GLN A 101 -2.72 6.99 17.38
C GLN A 101 -2.02 6.05 16.40
N ALA A 102 -2.38 4.77 16.39
CA ALA A 102 -1.83 3.81 15.43
C ALA A 102 -2.17 4.16 13.97
N LEU A 103 -1.22 4.05 13.05
CA LEU A 103 -1.51 4.11 11.62
C LEU A 103 -2.23 2.84 11.15
N ARG A 104 -3.32 3.00 10.38
CA ARG A 104 -4.08 1.87 9.80
C ARG A 104 -3.24 0.93 8.94
N GLY A 105 -2.19 1.47 8.31
CA GLY A 105 -1.27 0.71 7.46
C GLY A 105 -0.19 -0.06 8.22
N GLY A 106 -0.11 0.08 9.55
CA GLY A 106 1.03 -0.39 10.34
C GLY A 106 2.29 0.45 10.11
N GLY A 107 3.41 -0.01 10.66
CA GLY A 107 4.74 0.55 10.41
C GLY A 107 5.69 -0.48 9.80
N PHE A 108 6.84 -0.01 9.31
CA PHE A 108 7.87 -0.87 8.72
C PHE A 108 8.82 -1.45 9.78
N GLY A 109 9.22 -0.64 10.78
CA GLY A 109 10.08 -1.08 11.87
C GLY A 109 9.28 -1.64 13.04
N TYR A 110 8.29 -0.85 13.49
CA TYR A 110 7.42 -1.21 14.60
C TYR A 110 5.94 -1.02 14.26
N ALA A 111 5.07 -1.75 14.94
CA ALA A 111 3.63 -1.60 14.85
C ALA A 111 3.01 -1.49 16.24
N LEU A 112 2.00 -0.63 16.37
CA LEU A 112 1.21 -0.47 17.58
C LEU A 112 -0.04 -1.38 17.61
N ILE A 113 -0.05 -2.51 16.91
CA ILE A 113 -1.22 -3.40 16.86
C ILE A 113 -1.20 -4.38 18.02
N GLY A 114 -2.26 -4.43 18.83
CA GLY A 114 -2.41 -5.36 19.95
C GLY A 114 -2.83 -6.76 19.48
N SER A 115 -2.03 -7.40 18.63
CA SER A 115 -2.38 -8.63 17.91
C SER A 115 -2.71 -9.82 18.82
N GLY A 116 -2.12 -9.89 20.02
CA GLY A 116 -2.37 -10.92 21.03
C GLY A 116 -3.58 -10.65 21.93
N SER A 117 -4.17 -9.45 21.89
CA SER A 117 -5.28 -9.03 22.76
C SER A 117 -6.57 -8.76 21.97
N ALA A 118 -6.75 -9.42 20.83
CA ALA A 118 -7.97 -9.31 20.05
C ALA A 118 -9.18 -9.85 20.84
N THR A 119 -10.28 -9.09 20.85
CA THR A 119 -11.52 -9.45 21.54
C THR A 119 -12.69 -9.49 20.58
N ARG A 120 -13.64 -10.39 20.88
CA ARG A 120 -14.93 -10.49 20.19
C ARG A 120 -16.02 -10.36 21.22
N THR A 121 -16.87 -9.35 21.09
CA THR A 121 -18.02 -9.21 21.99
C THR A 121 -19.17 -10.13 21.53
N PRO A 122 -19.84 -10.87 22.43
CA PRO A 122 -20.94 -11.78 22.09
C PRO A 122 -22.16 -11.08 21.47
N PRO A 123 -23.08 -11.83 20.82
CA PRO A 123 -24.30 -11.28 20.21
C PRO A 123 -25.25 -10.66 21.24
N GLY A 124 -25.84 -9.49 20.93
CA GLY A 124 -26.81 -8.80 21.79
C GLY A 124 -26.71 -7.27 21.78
N VAL A 125 -25.61 -6.75 21.24
CA VAL A 125 -25.42 -5.34 20.89
C VAL A 125 -25.23 -5.28 19.38
N SER A 126 -25.66 -4.19 18.74
CA SER A 126 -25.47 -3.86 17.30
C SER A 126 -24.11 -4.32 16.74
N PRO A 127 -23.99 -4.58 15.42
CA PRO A 127 -23.28 -5.74 14.83
C PRO A 127 -21.99 -6.14 15.56
N ALA A 128 -21.89 -7.43 15.92
CA ALA A 128 -20.76 -8.07 16.61
C ALA A 128 -19.41 -7.34 16.46
N VAL A 129 -19.14 -6.39 17.36
CA VAL A 129 -17.94 -5.56 17.27
C VAL A 129 -16.74 -6.43 17.63
N LYS A 130 -15.84 -6.55 16.66
CA LYS A 130 -14.54 -7.21 16.77
C LYS A 130 -13.51 -6.12 17.02
N THR A 131 -12.67 -6.30 18.02
CA THR A 131 -11.67 -5.29 18.41
C THR A 131 -10.29 -5.90 18.41
N VAL A 132 -9.36 -5.23 17.73
CA VAL A 132 -7.92 -5.44 17.91
C VAL A 132 -7.39 -4.12 18.46
N PRO A 133 -7.02 -4.06 19.75
CA PRO A 133 -6.65 -2.81 20.39
C PRO A 133 -5.34 -2.26 19.83
N VAL A 134 -5.04 -1.02 20.20
CA VAL A 134 -3.77 -0.36 19.91
C VAL A 134 -2.87 -0.45 21.13
N LEU A 135 -1.60 -0.81 20.93
CA LEU A 135 -0.58 -0.81 21.97
C LEU A 135 -0.12 0.61 22.27
N THR A 136 0.29 0.85 23.51
CA THR A 136 0.92 2.11 23.93
C THR A 136 2.40 2.19 23.54
N THR A 137 3.02 1.04 23.26
CA THR A 137 4.43 0.91 22.86
C THR A 137 4.54 0.07 21.59
N GLY A 138 5.40 0.46 20.66
CA GLY A 138 5.62 -0.26 19.40
C GLY A 138 6.32 -1.60 19.61
N GLU A 139 5.88 -2.61 18.87
CA GLU A 139 6.54 -3.92 18.81
C GLU A 139 7.09 -4.17 17.41
N ALA A 140 8.19 -4.92 17.32
CA ALA A 140 8.90 -5.15 16.06
C ALA A 140 7.98 -5.81 15.03
N THR A 141 8.01 -5.32 13.79
CA THR A 141 7.26 -5.96 12.71
C THR A 141 8.04 -7.05 12.02
N THR A 142 7.32 -7.92 11.31
CA THR A 142 7.90 -9.03 10.54
C THR A 142 7.52 -8.93 9.06
N SER A 143 7.40 -7.70 8.57
CA SER A 143 7.01 -7.43 7.19
C SER A 143 8.00 -8.00 6.17
N THR A 144 7.46 -8.37 5.02
CA THR A 144 8.24 -8.79 3.84
C THR A 144 8.13 -7.78 2.70
N HIS A 145 7.37 -6.69 2.87
CA HIS A 145 7.38 -5.53 1.97
C HIS A 145 8.56 -4.61 2.32
N SER A 146 9.79 -5.08 2.12
CA SER A 146 10.97 -4.24 2.35
C SER A 146 11.01 -3.09 1.34
N VAL A 147 11.17 -1.85 1.82
CA VAL A 147 11.26 -0.65 0.97
C VAL A 147 12.67 -0.10 0.85
N ASP A 148 13.68 -0.86 1.30
CA ASP A 148 15.09 -0.44 1.27
C ASP A 148 15.72 -0.47 -0.14
N GLY A 149 14.98 -0.91 -1.16
CA GLY A 149 15.45 -1.08 -2.52
C GLY A 149 16.20 -2.39 -2.78
N SER A 150 16.25 -3.30 -1.80
CA SER A 150 16.67 -4.68 -2.03
C SER A 150 15.70 -5.38 -2.97
N THR A 151 16.23 -6.26 -3.82
CA THR A 151 15.41 -7.04 -4.74
C THR A 151 14.88 -8.27 -4.02
N LEU A 152 13.55 -8.37 -3.90
CA LEU A 152 12.84 -9.49 -3.31
C LEU A 152 11.91 -10.15 -4.34
N THR A 153 11.60 -11.42 -4.14
CA THR A 153 10.61 -12.10 -4.98
C THR A 153 9.20 -11.71 -4.55
N ALA A 154 8.44 -11.08 -5.44
CA ALA A 154 7.03 -10.76 -5.25
C ALA A 154 6.16 -12.01 -5.25
N TRP A 155 5.97 -12.61 -4.07
CA TRP A 155 5.20 -13.82 -3.95
C TRP A 155 3.73 -13.59 -4.31
N GLY A 156 3.15 -14.50 -5.10
CA GLY A 156 1.80 -14.32 -5.63
C GLY A 156 1.67 -13.39 -6.83
N ASN A 157 2.76 -12.80 -7.33
CA ASN A 157 2.76 -12.11 -8.63
C ASN A 157 2.90 -13.12 -9.79
N GLY A 158 2.36 -12.76 -10.96
CA GLY A 158 2.49 -13.49 -12.21
C GLY A 158 1.40 -14.52 -12.49
N ALA A 159 1.65 -15.37 -13.49
CA ALA A 159 0.79 -16.49 -13.84
C ALA A 159 0.86 -17.60 -12.78
N ILE A 160 -0.18 -18.46 -12.76
CA ILE A 160 -0.19 -19.70 -11.97
C ILE A 160 1.10 -20.49 -12.23
N SER A 161 1.70 -21.02 -11.17
CA SER A 161 2.99 -21.71 -11.27
C SER A 161 3.05 -22.99 -10.45
N SER A 162 3.69 -24.01 -11.00
CA SER A 162 4.05 -25.24 -10.30
C SER A 162 5.29 -25.09 -9.39
N THR A 163 5.89 -23.90 -9.33
CA THR A 163 7.03 -23.61 -8.46
C THR A 163 6.57 -22.84 -7.22
N VAL A 164 6.83 -23.39 -6.03
CA VAL A 164 6.40 -22.81 -4.74
C VAL A 164 6.90 -21.37 -4.55
N SER A 165 8.14 -21.09 -4.94
CA SER A 165 8.78 -19.78 -4.80
C SER A 165 8.60 -18.85 -6.01
N ALA A 166 7.76 -19.21 -6.99
CA ALA A 166 7.58 -18.37 -8.18
C ALA A 166 7.15 -16.94 -7.83
N GLY A 167 7.60 -15.99 -8.62
CA GLY A 167 7.24 -14.57 -8.51
C GLY A 167 8.21 -13.70 -9.30
N THR A 168 7.84 -12.45 -9.54
CA THR A 168 8.70 -11.48 -10.19
C THR A 168 9.67 -10.89 -9.19
N ALA A 169 10.94 -10.72 -9.56
CA ALA A 169 11.92 -10.01 -8.76
C ALA A 169 11.61 -8.50 -8.81
N ILE A 170 11.31 -7.89 -7.65
CA ILE A 170 10.98 -6.47 -7.54
C ILE A 170 11.85 -5.81 -6.47
N ALA A 171 12.24 -4.56 -6.72
CA ALA A 171 12.99 -3.74 -5.78
C ALA A 171 12.09 -2.61 -5.27
N LEU A 172 11.36 -2.88 -4.19
CA LEU A 172 10.42 -1.91 -3.65
C LEU A 172 11.13 -0.75 -2.96
N ARG A 173 10.54 0.43 -3.15
CA ARG A 173 10.83 1.65 -2.39
C ARG A 173 9.50 2.30 -2.02
N CYS A 174 9.50 3.32 -1.16
CA CYS A 174 8.26 4.05 -0.81
C CYS A 174 7.49 4.51 -2.08
N GLY A 175 8.23 5.01 -3.06
CA GLY A 175 7.73 5.50 -4.35
C GLY A 175 7.26 4.41 -5.31
N SER A 176 7.46 3.13 -5.00
CA SER A 176 6.90 2.02 -5.78
C SER A 176 5.39 1.93 -5.60
N CYS A 177 4.90 2.22 -4.40
CA CYS A 177 3.47 2.22 -4.07
C CYS A 177 2.89 3.63 -4.00
N HIS A 178 3.66 4.62 -3.55
CA HIS A 178 3.22 6.00 -3.37
C HIS A 178 3.73 6.91 -4.49
N ASP A 179 2.96 7.93 -4.84
CA ASP A 179 3.38 8.99 -5.75
C ASP A 179 3.71 10.26 -4.95
N PRO A 180 5.00 10.57 -4.71
CA PRO A 180 5.36 11.75 -3.94
C PRO A 180 5.03 13.06 -4.66
N HIS A 181 4.70 13.02 -5.96
CA HIS A 181 4.18 14.18 -6.66
C HIS A 181 2.68 14.39 -6.42
N GLY A 182 2.04 13.43 -5.76
CA GLY A 182 0.63 13.37 -5.40
C GLY A 182 -0.33 13.24 -6.58
N ASN A 183 -1.49 12.67 -6.28
CA ASN A 183 -2.40 12.12 -7.29
C ASN A 183 -3.87 12.00 -6.83
N GLY A 184 -4.22 12.56 -5.67
CA GLY A 184 -5.57 12.51 -5.12
C GLY A 184 -6.05 11.13 -4.62
N ASN A 185 -5.23 10.08 -4.74
CA ASN A 185 -5.56 8.78 -4.15
C ASN A 185 -5.26 8.74 -2.65
N TYR A 186 -5.90 7.80 -1.96
CA TYR A 186 -5.70 7.47 -0.56
C TYR A 186 -4.22 7.36 -0.25
N ARG A 187 -3.73 8.27 0.61
CA ARG A 187 -2.31 8.37 0.96
C ARG A 187 -1.40 8.36 -0.27
N ILE A 188 -1.76 9.11 -1.31
CA ILE A 188 -0.99 9.25 -2.55
C ILE A 188 -0.62 7.92 -3.22
N LEU A 189 -1.38 6.83 -3.02
CA LEU A 189 -1.10 5.56 -3.67
C LEU A 189 -1.13 5.72 -5.20
N ARG A 190 -0.12 5.21 -5.90
CA ARG A 190 -0.11 5.18 -7.36
C ARG A 190 -1.29 4.35 -7.84
N ALA A 191 -1.99 4.81 -8.87
CA ALA A 191 -3.02 3.98 -9.49
C ALA A 191 -2.41 2.68 -10.08
N ILE A 192 -1.18 2.75 -10.60
CA ILE A 192 -0.38 1.60 -11.04
C ILE A 192 0.92 1.60 -10.22
N PRO A 193 1.10 0.67 -9.28
CA PRO A 193 2.38 0.52 -8.59
C PRO A 193 3.50 0.21 -9.58
N THR A 194 4.71 0.73 -9.33
CA THR A 194 5.87 0.41 -10.17
C THR A 194 6.15 -1.08 -10.11
N ASP A 195 6.61 -1.65 -11.23
CA ASP A 195 7.00 -3.07 -11.32
C ASP A 195 5.85 -4.07 -11.04
N SER A 196 4.60 -3.61 -10.91
CA SER A 196 3.42 -4.46 -10.76
C SER A 196 3.14 -5.30 -12.01
N GLY A 197 3.50 -4.78 -13.19
CA GLY A 197 3.13 -5.35 -14.49
C GLY A 197 1.67 -5.09 -14.88
N ALA A 198 0.92 -4.29 -14.12
CA ALA A 198 -0.47 -3.99 -14.42
C ALA A 198 -0.60 -3.00 -15.58
N ALA A 199 -1.46 -3.33 -16.56
CA ALA A 199 -1.75 -2.46 -17.70
C ALA A 199 -2.74 -1.32 -17.36
N THR A 200 -3.56 -1.50 -16.32
CA THR A 200 -4.61 -0.56 -15.91
C THR A 200 -4.50 -0.26 -14.42
N GLY A 201 -4.67 1.00 -14.07
CA GLY A 201 -4.61 1.46 -12.68
C GLY A 201 -5.91 1.30 -11.92
N VAL A 202 -5.79 1.25 -10.60
CA VAL A 202 -6.91 1.24 -9.65
C VAL A 202 -6.90 2.56 -8.88
N ALA A 203 -7.95 3.37 -9.05
CA ALA A 203 -8.13 4.59 -8.27
C ALA A 203 -8.69 4.24 -6.89
N ILE A 204 -8.14 4.86 -5.85
CA ILE A 204 -8.64 4.75 -4.47
C ILE A 204 -8.83 6.19 -3.99
N PRO A 205 -10.00 6.82 -4.14
CA PRO A 205 -10.17 8.21 -3.74
C PRO A 205 -9.89 8.40 -2.25
N ASP A 206 -9.12 9.43 -1.91
CA ASP A 206 -8.93 9.82 -0.50
C ASP A 206 -10.12 10.60 0.02
N SER A 207 -10.40 10.47 1.31
CA SER A 207 -11.41 11.27 1.99
C SER A 207 -10.90 12.70 2.21
N ALA A 208 -11.81 13.68 2.11
CA ALA A 208 -11.46 15.09 2.40
C ALA A 208 -11.02 15.24 3.86
N ALA A 209 -11.73 14.56 4.77
CA ALA A 209 -11.32 14.37 6.16
C ALA A 209 -10.36 13.17 6.22
N LYS A 210 -9.08 13.42 5.93
CA LYS A 210 -8.01 12.42 5.89
C LYS A 210 -7.86 11.69 7.24
N VAL A 211 -8.39 10.46 7.34
CA VAL A 211 -8.27 9.62 8.55
C VAL A 211 -7.36 8.43 8.28
N TYR A 212 -6.11 8.55 8.73
CA TYR A 212 -5.09 7.51 8.52
C TYR A 212 -4.76 6.72 9.78
N THR A 213 -5.27 7.16 10.93
CA THR A 213 -5.09 6.51 12.21
C THR A 213 -6.28 5.62 12.57
N THR A 214 -6.10 4.75 13.56
CA THR A 214 -7.15 3.93 14.13
C THR A 214 -6.91 3.68 15.61
N GLY A 215 -8.00 3.52 16.37
CA GLY A 215 -8.00 2.98 17.74
C GLY A 215 -8.38 1.50 17.80
N ASN A 216 -8.85 0.93 16.69
CA ASN A 216 -9.20 -0.47 16.55
C ASN A 216 -8.71 -0.94 15.19
N TYR A 217 -7.67 -1.77 15.16
CA TYR A 217 -7.17 -2.24 13.88
C TYR A 217 -8.26 -2.96 13.10
N TRP A 218 -9.16 -3.72 13.73
CA TRP A 218 -10.24 -4.41 13.03
C TRP A 218 -11.21 -3.52 12.25
N ALA A 219 -11.28 -2.21 12.54
CA ALA A 219 -12.01 -1.24 11.72
C ALA A 219 -11.21 -0.92 10.46
N THR A 220 -11.47 -1.67 9.39
CA THR A 220 -10.62 -1.68 8.18
C THR A 220 -11.07 -0.72 7.11
N ASP A 221 -12.34 -0.32 7.15
CA ASP A 221 -12.94 0.53 6.14
C ASP A 221 -12.68 2.02 6.39
N ASP A 222 -12.70 2.83 5.33
CA ASP A 222 -12.82 4.28 5.41
C ASP A 222 -14.23 4.66 4.91
N PRO A 223 -15.22 4.79 5.82
CA PRO A 223 -16.59 5.11 5.44
C PRO A 223 -16.73 6.52 4.84
N ASN A 224 -15.70 7.37 4.95
CA ASN A 224 -15.69 8.71 4.39
C ASN A 224 -15.06 8.76 2.99
N SER A 225 -14.56 7.63 2.47
CA SER A 225 -13.98 7.57 1.14
C SER A 225 -15.04 7.86 0.07
N PRO A 226 -14.78 8.80 -0.87
CA PRO A 226 -15.72 9.09 -1.95
C PRO A 226 -16.01 7.84 -2.82
N PRO A 227 -17.26 7.69 -3.31
CA PRO A 227 -17.59 6.58 -4.20
C PRO A 227 -16.89 6.73 -5.56
N VAL A 228 -16.61 5.61 -6.22
CA VAL A 228 -16.07 5.56 -7.58
C VAL A 228 -17.18 5.18 -8.56
N THR A 229 -17.51 6.06 -9.48
CA THR A 229 -18.61 5.82 -10.44
C THR A 229 -18.17 5.04 -11.68
N THR A 230 -16.86 4.90 -11.89
CA THR A 230 -16.30 4.15 -13.02
C THR A 230 -16.18 2.66 -12.66
N PRO A 231 -16.66 1.74 -13.51
CA PRO A 231 -16.48 0.32 -13.27
C PRO A 231 -15.00 -0.06 -13.17
N ILE A 232 -14.66 -0.89 -12.18
CA ILE A 232 -13.32 -1.48 -12.04
C ILE A 232 -13.41 -2.94 -12.48
N THR A 233 -12.62 -3.30 -13.49
CA THR A 233 -12.42 -4.68 -13.89
C THR A 233 -11.22 -5.25 -13.16
N VAL A 234 -11.44 -6.28 -12.34
CA VAL A 234 -10.38 -6.94 -11.59
C VAL A 234 -10.06 -8.27 -12.25
N THR A 235 -8.79 -8.44 -12.59
CA THR A 235 -8.28 -9.60 -13.32
C THR A 235 -7.29 -10.35 -12.43
N SER A 236 -7.49 -11.65 -12.28
CA SER A 236 -6.51 -12.54 -11.64
C SER A 236 -5.64 -13.22 -12.70
N SER A 237 -4.68 -14.00 -12.22
CA SER A 237 -3.89 -14.92 -13.05
C SER A 237 -4.72 -15.94 -13.84
N THR A 238 -5.99 -16.15 -13.50
CA THR A 238 -6.91 -17.07 -14.21
C THR A 238 -7.94 -16.34 -15.09
N GLY A 239 -7.82 -15.01 -15.27
CA GLY A 239 -8.71 -14.20 -16.10
C GLY A 239 -9.52 -13.17 -15.31
N VAL A 240 -10.53 -12.58 -15.96
CA VAL A 240 -11.39 -11.58 -15.32
C VAL A 240 -12.18 -12.24 -14.19
N VAL A 241 -12.03 -11.72 -12.98
CA VAL A 241 -12.72 -12.24 -11.79
C VAL A 241 -14.06 -11.55 -11.63
N THR A 242 -14.09 -10.22 -11.77
CA THR A 242 -15.32 -9.44 -11.63
C THR A 242 -15.17 -8.06 -12.26
N THR A 243 -16.30 -7.47 -12.63
CA THR A 243 -16.43 -6.03 -12.89
C THR A 243 -17.52 -5.50 -11.99
N TYR A 244 -17.22 -4.46 -11.20
CA TYR A 244 -18.17 -3.87 -10.28
C TYR A 244 -18.07 -2.35 -10.29
N THR A 245 -19.15 -1.69 -9.90
CA THR A 245 -19.22 -0.24 -9.69
C THR A 245 -18.89 0.04 -8.21
N PRO A 246 -17.68 0.53 -7.88
CA PRO A 246 -17.23 0.61 -6.48
C PRO A 246 -17.84 1.77 -5.71
N SER A 247 -18.47 1.51 -4.56
CA SER A 247 -18.90 2.61 -3.68
C SER A 247 -18.04 2.81 -2.43
N VAL A 248 -17.01 1.98 -2.16
CA VAL A 248 -16.27 2.02 -0.87
C VAL A 248 -14.77 1.65 -0.96
N PHE A 249 -13.99 2.20 -0.03
CA PHE A 249 -12.53 2.06 0.11
C PHE A 249 -12.04 0.62 0.03
N ILE A 250 -12.69 -0.29 0.78
CA ILE A 250 -12.32 -1.72 0.87
C ILE A 250 -12.28 -2.42 -0.49
N ALA A 251 -13.12 -2.00 -1.43
CA ALA A 251 -13.14 -2.53 -2.78
C ALA A 251 -11.87 -2.17 -3.54
N ASN A 252 -11.60 -0.88 -3.55
CA ASN A 252 -10.57 -0.29 -4.38
C ASN A 252 -9.19 -0.70 -3.87
N ILE A 253 -8.98 -0.73 -2.55
CA ILE A 253 -7.71 -1.18 -1.98
C ILE A 253 -7.45 -2.68 -2.27
N SER A 254 -8.50 -3.51 -2.26
CA SER A 254 -8.34 -4.94 -2.59
C SER A 254 -7.98 -5.14 -4.06
N ALA A 255 -8.67 -4.46 -4.97
CA ALA A 255 -8.31 -4.47 -6.39
C ALA A 255 -6.89 -3.96 -6.62
N TRP A 256 -6.48 -2.90 -5.92
CA TRP A 256 -5.14 -2.35 -6.01
C TRP A 256 -4.06 -3.34 -5.58
N CYS A 257 -4.24 -4.07 -4.46
CA CYS A 257 -3.30 -5.13 -4.04
C CYS A 257 -3.11 -6.22 -5.12
N THR A 258 -4.17 -6.51 -5.89
CA THR A 258 -4.13 -7.56 -6.92
C THR A 258 -3.37 -7.16 -8.18
N THR A 259 -3.02 -5.87 -8.34
CA THR A 259 -2.11 -5.42 -9.40
C THR A 259 -0.73 -6.08 -9.26
N CYS A 260 -0.27 -6.29 -8.03
CA CYS A 260 0.96 -7.02 -7.73
C CYS A 260 0.68 -8.48 -7.36
N HIS A 261 -0.44 -8.79 -6.70
CA HIS A 261 -0.73 -10.14 -6.20
C HIS A 261 -1.78 -10.90 -7.02
N THR A 262 -1.53 -11.05 -8.32
CA THR A 262 -2.44 -11.63 -9.31
C THR A 262 -2.88 -13.08 -9.01
N ARG A 263 -2.10 -13.84 -8.24
CA ARG A 263 -2.44 -15.20 -7.82
C ARG A 263 -3.23 -15.30 -6.52
N TYR A 264 -3.24 -14.26 -5.68
CA TYR A 264 -4.05 -14.28 -4.45
C TYR A 264 -5.53 -14.05 -4.72
N LEU A 265 -5.85 -13.29 -5.77
CA LEU A 265 -7.24 -12.97 -6.11
C LEU A 265 -8.00 -14.22 -6.53
N ALA A 266 -9.11 -14.49 -5.84
CA ALA A 266 -9.90 -15.69 -6.08
C ALA A 266 -11.40 -15.43 -5.89
N PRO A 267 -12.27 -15.85 -6.84
CA PRO A 267 -13.72 -15.78 -6.70
C PRO A 267 -14.25 -16.82 -5.70
N SER A 268 -15.56 -16.76 -5.43
CA SER A 268 -16.29 -17.82 -4.73
C SER A 268 -16.03 -19.19 -5.34
N GLY A 269 -15.98 -20.25 -4.52
CA GLY A 269 -15.72 -21.62 -4.99
C GLY A 269 -14.25 -21.93 -5.28
N SER A 270 -13.33 -20.97 -5.18
CA SER A 270 -11.89 -21.25 -5.34
C SER A 270 -11.28 -22.09 -4.22
N TYR A 271 -12.02 -22.32 -3.13
CA TYR A 271 -11.60 -23.15 -2.01
C TYR A 271 -11.72 -24.66 -2.32
N GLU A 272 -12.56 -25.04 -3.29
CA GLU A 272 -12.83 -26.42 -3.70
C GLU A 272 -12.24 -26.75 -5.09
N ASN A 273 -11.95 -25.72 -5.89
CA ASN A 273 -11.37 -25.88 -7.21
C ASN A 273 -9.86 -25.60 -7.19
N SER A 274 -9.07 -26.60 -7.57
CA SER A 274 -7.62 -26.44 -7.68
C SER A 274 -7.31 -25.45 -8.79
N SER A 275 -6.43 -24.50 -8.49
CA SER A 275 -5.94 -23.55 -9.46
C SER A 275 -4.78 -24.05 -10.31
N GLY A 276 -4.17 -25.18 -9.93
CA GLY A 276 -2.91 -25.67 -10.49
C GLY A 276 -1.66 -24.98 -9.95
N ASP A 277 -1.77 -24.00 -9.05
CA ASP A 277 -0.62 -23.39 -8.39
C ASP A 277 -0.04 -24.31 -7.31
N ALA A 278 1.28 -24.37 -7.18
CA ALA A 278 1.95 -25.22 -6.20
C ALA A 278 1.75 -24.76 -4.75
N LEU A 279 1.51 -23.48 -4.53
CA LEU A 279 1.31 -22.92 -3.19
C LEU A 279 -0.12 -22.42 -2.98
N TYR A 280 -0.70 -21.77 -3.99
CA TYR A 280 -2.05 -21.23 -3.95
C TYR A 280 -3.04 -22.18 -4.61
N THR A 281 -2.89 -23.48 -4.36
CA THR A 281 -3.68 -24.54 -4.99
C THR A 281 -5.17 -24.31 -4.77
N TYR A 282 -5.57 -24.12 -3.51
CA TYR A 282 -6.92 -23.72 -3.13
C TYR A 282 -6.86 -22.35 -2.48
N ARG A 283 -7.76 -21.46 -2.89
CA ARG A 283 -7.70 -20.06 -2.49
C ARG A 283 -8.96 -19.65 -1.76
N HIS A 284 -8.75 -18.76 -0.79
CA HIS A 284 -9.84 -18.14 -0.07
C HIS A 284 -10.46 -17.08 -0.95
N ARG A 285 -11.79 -17.01 -0.93
CA ARG A 285 -12.55 -15.98 -1.61
C ARG A 285 -12.07 -14.60 -1.16
N SER A 286 -11.71 -13.72 -2.10
CA SER A 286 -11.19 -12.37 -1.81
C SER A 286 -11.97 -11.25 -2.54
N ASP A 287 -13.14 -11.57 -3.09
CA ASP A 287 -14.01 -10.72 -3.89
C ASP A 287 -15.39 -10.51 -3.22
N GLN A 288 -15.52 -10.62 -1.89
CA GLN A 288 -16.82 -10.65 -1.18
C GLN A 288 -17.58 -9.31 -1.16
N ASN A 289 -17.95 -8.78 -2.34
CA ASN A 289 -18.81 -7.60 -2.54
C ASN A 289 -18.41 -6.39 -1.70
N TYR A 290 -17.15 -6.34 -1.26
CA TYR A 290 -16.49 -5.15 -0.77
C TYR A 290 -17.10 -4.45 0.44
N ARG A 291 -17.84 -5.15 1.29
CA ARG A 291 -18.32 -4.62 2.57
C ARG A 291 -17.31 -4.84 3.70
N GLU A 292 -17.28 -3.93 4.67
CA GLU A 292 -16.56 -4.15 5.93
C GLU A 292 -17.01 -5.47 6.58
N GLY A 293 -16.05 -6.25 7.10
CA GLY A 293 -16.29 -7.57 7.66
C GLY A 293 -16.45 -8.71 6.63
N GLY A 294 -16.44 -8.39 5.32
CA GLY A 294 -16.27 -9.38 4.25
C GLY A 294 -14.81 -9.85 4.12
N ALA A 295 -14.61 -11.01 3.50
CA ALA A 295 -13.27 -11.53 3.21
C ALA A 295 -12.60 -10.71 2.09
N ASN A 296 -11.77 -9.75 2.50
CA ASN A 296 -10.94 -8.89 1.65
C ASN A 296 -9.50 -8.88 2.18
N CYS A 297 -8.53 -8.44 1.38
CA CYS A 297 -7.10 -8.53 1.72
C CYS A 297 -6.79 -7.86 3.07
N ILE A 298 -7.17 -6.59 3.20
CA ILE A 298 -6.88 -5.84 4.42
C ILE A 298 -7.84 -6.14 5.57
N THR A 299 -8.83 -7.02 5.40
CA THR A 299 -9.61 -7.54 6.55
C THR A 299 -8.74 -8.39 7.46
N CYS A 300 -7.79 -9.13 6.88
CA CYS A 300 -6.89 -10.03 7.61
C CYS A 300 -5.46 -9.51 7.66
N HIS A 301 -5.04 -8.76 6.64
CA HIS A 301 -3.66 -8.29 6.49
C HIS A 301 -3.51 -6.78 6.77
N ILE A 302 -2.28 -6.37 7.10
CA ILE A 302 -1.86 -4.97 7.21
C ILE A 302 -0.76 -4.69 6.18
N ALA A 303 -0.81 -3.53 5.51
CA ALA A 303 0.03 -3.29 4.34
C ALA A 303 1.54 -3.23 4.64
N HIS A 304 1.95 -2.42 5.63
CA HIS A 304 3.38 -2.18 5.89
C HIS A 304 4.02 -3.20 6.81
N GLY A 305 3.34 -3.63 7.86
CA GLY A 305 3.90 -4.55 8.84
C GLY A 305 2.99 -4.77 10.05
N THR A 306 3.13 -5.94 10.68
CA THR A 306 2.49 -6.28 11.96
C THR A 306 3.47 -6.96 12.89
N ASN A 307 3.20 -6.85 14.19
CA ASN A 307 3.84 -7.62 15.26
C ASN A 307 3.16 -8.98 15.51
N ALA A 308 2.21 -9.40 14.65
CA ALA A 308 1.49 -10.63 14.89
C ALA A 308 2.39 -11.85 14.81
N ALA A 309 2.27 -12.77 15.77
CA ALA A 309 3.05 -13.99 15.78
C ALA A 309 2.33 -15.12 15.05
N MET A 310 3.07 -15.91 14.27
CA MET A 310 2.58 -17.18 13.70
C MET A 310 3.47 -18.35 14.15
N SER A 311 3.22 -18.81 15.37
CA SER A 311 4.00 -19.85 16.07
C SER A 311 3.33 -21.23 16.09
N GLY A 312 2.10 -21.37 15.58
CA GLY A 312 1.38 -22.65 15.56
C GLY A 312 2.03 -23.73 14.68
N THR A 313 1.76 -25.01 14.99
CA THR A 313 2.32 -26.23 14.33
C THR A 313 2.26 -26.22 12.80
N TYR A 314 1.24 -25.58 12.21
CA TYR A 314 1.04 -25.52 10.75
C TYR A 314 1.40 -24.18 10.12
N SER A 315 1.96 -23.25 10.90
CA SER A 315 2.40 -21.94 10.41
C SER A 315 3.61 -22.04 9.49
N GLY A 316 4.28 -23.19 9.49
CA GLY A 316 5.58 -23.36 8.84
C GLY A 316 5.67 -24.30 7.64
N LYS A 317 4.58 -24.57 6.94
CA LYS A 317 4.57 -25.58 5.86
C LYS A 317 5.22 -25.17 4.54
N ALA A 318 5.44 -23.88 4.31
CA ALA A 318 6.08 -23.38 3.08
C ALA A 318 7.19 -22.40 3.44
N THR A 319 8.39 -22.65 2.94
CA THR A 319 9.54 -21.75 3.07
C THR A 319 9.27 -20.45 2.32
N ASN A 320 9.79 -19.34 2.83
CA ASN A 320 9.74 -18.07 2.12
C ASN A 320 10.52 -18.15 0.80
N PRO A 321 10.23 -17.29 -0.19
CA PRO A 321 10.95 -17.30 -1.48
C PRO A 321 12.48 -17.14 -1.36
N ASP A 322 12.96 -16.51 -0.29
CA ASP A 322 14.39 -16.33 0.01
C ASP A 322 15.02 -17.56 0.71
N GLY A 323 14.26 -18.64 0.92
CA GLY A 323 14.73 -19.84 1.61
C GLY A 323 14.68 -19.76 3.13
N SER A 324 14.28 -18.62 3.70
CA SER A 324 14.13 -18.48 5.16
C SER A 324 12.93 -19.26 5.70
N GLY A 325 13.09 -19.74 6.94
CA GLY A 325 12.04 -20.45 7.65
C GLY A 325 10.76 -19.60 7.78
N PRO A 326 9.57 -20.20 7.64
CA PRO A 326 8.30 -19.48 7.81
C PRO A 326 7.99 -19.08 9.26
N ALA A 327 8.68 -19.68 10.24
CA ALA A 327 8.52 -19.38 11.66
C ALA A 327 8.92 -17.92 11.93
N GLY A 328 7.98 -17.14 12.44
CA GLY A 328 8.19 -15.72 12.78
C GLY A 328 7.72 -14.72 11.72
N SER A 329 7.44 -15.14 10.48
CA SER A 329 6.81 -14.25 9.50
C SER A 329 5.32 -14.14 9.80
N SER A 330 4.82 -12.97 10.21
CA SER A 330 3.39 -12.74 10.48
C SER A 330 2.49 -12.95 9.26
N LYS A 331 3.08 -13.00 8.04
CA LYS A 331 2.35 -12.89 6.76
C LYS A 331 1.38 -11.71 6.78
N LEU A 332 1.79 -10.66 7.49
CA LEU A 332 1.05 -9.43 7.71
C LEU A 332 -0.30 -9.62 8.42
N LEU A 333 -0.53 -10.75 9.09
CA LEU A 333 -1.77 -11.00 9.82
C LEU A 333 -1.97 -9.96 10.92
N ARG A 334 -3.23 -9.61 11.16
CA ARG A 334 -3.66 -8.66 12.20
C ARG A 334 -3.66 -9.23 13.62
N VAL A 335 -3.86 -10.53 13.72
CA VAL A 335 -4.06 -11.24 14.99
C VAL A 335 -3.18 -12.47 14.97
N ASP A 336 -2.62 -12.80 16.13
CA ASP A 336 -1.72 -13.93 16.27
C ASP A 336 -2.35 -15.25 15.79
N ASN A 337 -1.53 -16.08 15.15
CA ASN A 337 -1.85 -17.43 14.74
C ASN A 337 -3.13 -17.51 13.90
N ARG A 338 -4.00 -18.49 14.20
CA ARG A 338 -5.33 -18.63 13.59
C ARG A 338 -6.38 -17.71 14.24
N GLY A 339 -5.97 -16.82 15.13
CA GLY A 339 -6.83 -15.82 15.77
C GLY A 339 -7.60 -15.00 14.73
N THR A 340 -6.91 -14.55 13.66
CA THR A 340 -7.55 -13.79 12.58
C THR A 340 -8.72 -14.52 11.92
N CYS A 341 -8.63 -15.85 11.77
CA CYS A 341 -9.70 -16.68 11.21
C CYS A 341 -10.84 -16.83 12.23
N ASN A 342 -10.46 -17.07 13.48
CA ASN A 342 -11.36 -17.25 14.60
C ASN A 342 -12.25 -16.03 14.88
N MET A 343 -11.79 -14.83 14.52
CA MET A 343 -12.59 -13.61 14.60
C MET A 343 -13.89 -13.71 13.78
N CYS A 344 -13.93 -14.50 12.69
CA CYS A 344 -15.11 -14.69 11.85
C CYS A 344 -15.71 -16.10 11.92
N HIS A 345 -14.86 -17.12 11.98
CA HIS A 345 -15.25 -18.53 11.78
C HIS A 345 -15.49 -19.32 13.06
N ARG A 346 -15.28 -18.75 14.25
CA ARG A 346 -15.73 -19.41 15.48
C ARG A 346 -17.25 -19.34 15.56
N VAL A 347 -17.90 -20.44 15.19
CA VAL A 347 -19.28 -20.77 15.57
C VAL A 347 -19.29 -21.33 16.98
#